data_AF-A0A2W2DMW1-F1
#
_entry.id   AF-A0A2W2DMW1-F1
#
_cell.length_a   1.000
_cell.length_b   1.000
_cell.length_c   1.000
_cell.angle_alpha   90.00
_cell.angle_beta   90.00
_cell.angle_gamma   90.00
#
_symmetry.space_group_name_H-M   'P 1'
#
loop_
_entity.id
_entity.type
_entity.pdbx_description
1 polymer ?
#
loop_
_entity_poly.entity_id
_entity_poly.type
_entity_poly.pdbx_seq_one_letter_code
_entity_poly.pdbx_strand_id
1 'polypeptide(L)'
;MNETPQWLSPAEQHAWRNFVRLHQKLRARMERDLQAHAKLSGADFEILVALTDVPAGRLRFQDLGRAVDWEQSRLSHQIARMIKRGLVVREECAEDARRAFVVITPAGRKTIEAAAPHHVATVRRLVIDALSPDELATLARISNRILEQLDEAPP
;
A
#
# COMPACT_ATOMS: atom_id res chain seq x y z
N MET A 1 26.11 -4.02 -31.70
CA MET A 1 27.12 -3.50 -30.76
C MET A 1 26.88 -4.20 -29.44
N ASN A 2 27.82 -5.02 -28.98
CA ASN A 2 27.73 -5.65 -27.66
C ASN A 2 28.10 -4.60 -26.62
N GLU A 3 27.13 -3.81 -26.19
CA GLU A 3 27.32 -2.93 -25.05
C GLU A 3 27.54 -3.81 -23.82
N THR A 4 28.75 -3.76 -23.27
CA THR A 4 29.00 -4.34 -21.95
C THR A 4 28.08 -3.63 -20.96
N PRO A 5 27.23 -4.36 -20.23
CA PRO A 5 26.33 -3.75 -19.28
C PRO A 5 27.11 -2.95 -18.24
N GLN A 6 26.66 -1.73 -17.97
CA GLN A 6 27.24 -0.89 -16.93
C GLN A 6 26.82 -1.44 -15.57
N TRP A 7 27.68 -2.27 -14.98
CA TRP A 7 27.45 -2.87 -13.67
C TRP A 7 27.57 -1.85 -12.53
N LEU A 8 26.84 -2.12 -11.44
CA LEU A 8 26.91 -1.33 -10.22
C LEU A 8 28.30 -1.43 -9.57
N SER A 9 28.83 -0.29 -9.14
CA SER A 9 29.97 -0.22 -8.23
C SER A 9 29.65 -0.88 -6.88
N PRO A 10 30.66 -1.23 -6.07
CA PRO A 10 30.43 -1.82 -4.75
C PRO A 10 29.54 -0.97 -3.83
N ALA A 11 29.67 0.36 -3.87
CA ALA A 11 28.84 1.27 -3.07
C ALA A 11 27.38 1.28 -3.53
N GLU A 12 27.14 1.34 -4.85
CA GLU A 12 25.80 1.27 -5.43
C GLU A 12 25.14 -0.09 -5.15
N GLN A 13 25.90 -1.17 -5.26
CA GLN A 13 25.40 -2.51 -4.95
C GLN A 13 25.04 -2.65 -3.47
N HIS A 14 25.85 -2.09 -2.57
CA HIS A 14 25.56 -2.09 -1.13
C HIS A 14 24.27 -1.33 -0.82
N ALA A 15 24.11 -0.11 -1.36
CA ALA A 15 22.92 0.69 -1.19
C ALA A 15 21.67 -0.03 -1.72
N TRP A 16 21.73 -0.53 -2.96
CA TRP A 16 20.62 -1.24 -3.59
C TRP A 16 20.21 -2.50 -2.82
N ARG A 17 21.17 -3.35 -2.44
CA ARG A 17 20.88 -4.58 -1.69
C ARG A 17 20.28 -4.31 -0.32
N ASN A 18 20.75 -3.28 0.39
CA ASN A 18 20.20 -2.92 1.68
C ASN A 18 18.78 -2.37 1.54
N PHE A 19 18.51 -1.54 0.55
CA PHE A 19 17.15 -1.06 0.25
C PHE A 19 16.19 -2.22 -0.01
N VAL A 20 16.56 -3.14 -0.92
CA VAL A 20 15.75 -4.32 -1.24
C VAL A 20 15.51 -5.19 0.01
N ARG A 21 16.56 -5.45 0.79
CA ARG A 21 16.47 -6.26 2.02
C ARG A 21 15.60 -5.60 3.08
N LEU A 22 15.73 -4.29 3.27
CA LEU A 22 14.93 -3.50 4.19
C LEU A 22 13.45 -3.59 3.80
N HIS A 23 13.13 -3.26 2.54
CA HIS A 23 11.76 -3.29 2.04
C HIS A 23 11.10 -4.67 2.24
N GLN A 24 11.78 -5.75 1.86
CA GLN A 24 11.28 -7.11 2.03
C GLN A 24 11.02 -7.48 3.50
N LYS A 25 11.97 -7.16 4.39
CA LYS A 25 11.85 -7.48 5.82
C LYS A 25 10.75 -6.67 6.49
N LEU A 26 10.67 -5.38 6.19
CA LEU A 26 9.67 -4.49 6.76
C LEU A 26 8.26 -4.91 6.32
N ARG A 27 8.06 -5.13 5.00
CA ARG A 27 6.79 -5.63 4.46
C ARG A 27 6.36 -6.94 5.12
N ALA A 28 7.28 -7.92 5.21
CA ALA A 28 6.97 -9.20 5.84
C ALA A 28 6.63 -9.06 7.34
N ARG A 29 7.26 -8.12 8.05
CA ARG A 29 6.97 -7.87 9.46
C ARG A 29 5.60 -7.22 9.66
N MET A 30 5.26 -6.24 8.81
CA MET A 30 3.97 -5.55 8.82
C MET A 30 2.83 -6.50 8.46
N GLU A 31 3.01 -7.34 7.43
CA GLU A 31 2.03 -8.37 7.04
C GLU A 31 1.71 -9.32 8.21
N ARG A 32 2.74 -9.78 8.93
CA ARG A 32 2.54 -10.65 10.11
C ARG A 32 1.78 -9.95 11.22
N ASP A 33 2.04 -8.67 11.48
CA ASP A 33 1.31 -7.93 12.51
C ASP A 33 -0.17 -7.75 12.14
N LEU A 34 -0.46 -7.36 10.90
CA LEU A 34 -1.83 -7.21 10.40
C LEU A 34 -2.61 -8.53 10.49
N GLN A 35 -1.97 -9.63 10.11
CA GLN A 35 -2.61 -10.94 10.15
C GLN A 35 -2.84 -11.42 11.60
N ALA A 36 -1.89 -11.20 12.50
CA ALA A 36 -1.99 -11.62 13.90
C ALA A 36 -3.07 -10.85 14.68
N HIS A 37 -3.18 -9.54 14.45
CA HIS A 37 -4.05 -8.67 15.25
C HIS A 37 -5.42 -8.41 14.65
N ALA A 38 -5.53 -8.38 13.32
CA ALA A 38 -6.77 -7.98 12.63
C ALA A 38 -7.26 -8.99 11.59
N LYS A 39 -6.54 -10.11 11.39
CA LYS A 39 -6.78 -11.06 10.29
C LYS A 39 -6.83 -10.37 8.92
N LEU A 40 -6.12 -9.25 8.79
CA LEU A 40 -6.00 -8.50 7.55
C LEU A 40 -4.71 -8.91 6.84
N SER A 41 -4.80 -9.08 5.53
CA SER A 41 -3.62 -8.99 4.69
C SER A 41 -3.21 -7.54 4.49
N GLY A 42 -1.96 -7.28 4.09
CA GLY A 42 -1.52 -5.94 3.69
C GLY A 42 -2.40 -5.35 2.59
N ALA A 43 -2.83 -6.19 1.64
CA ALA A 43 -3.75 -5.85 0.57
C ALA A 43 -5.14 -5.41 1.06
N ASP A 44 -5.68 -6.06 2.12
CA ASP A 44 -6.94 -5.60 2.71
C ASP A 44 -6.75 -4.26 3.41
N PHE A 45 -5.66 -4.12 4.16
CA PHE A 45 -5.37 -2.92 4.94
C PHE A 45 -5.20 -1.70 4.03
N GLU A 46 -4.45 -1.82 2.95
CA GLU A 46 -4.22 -0.75 1.96
C GLU A 46 -5.53 -0.23 1.36
N ILE A 47 -6.44 -1.13 0.97
CA ILE A 47 -7.77 -0.75 0.46
C ILE A 47 -8.62 -0.08 1.55
N LEU A 48 -8.61 -0.62 2.78
CA LEU A 48 -9.39 -0.04 3.87
C LEU A 48 -8.89 1.35 4.24
N VAL A 49 -7.56 1.57 4.27
CA VAL A 49 -6.96 2.90 4.48
C VAL A 49 -7.44 3.88 3.41
N ALA A 50 -7.30 3.52 2.13
CA ALA A 50 -7.73 4.38 1.02
C ALA A 50 -9.23 4.75 1.10
N LEU A 51 -10.08 3.81 1.55
CA LEU A 51 -11.51 4.06 1.74
C LEU A 51 -11.80 4.90 2.99
N THR A 52 -11.01 4.80 4.06
CA THR A 52 -11.19 5.62 5.27
C THR A 52 -10.61 7.02 5.17
N ASP A 53 -9.65 7.24 4.27
CA ASP A 53 -9.03 8.55 4.04
C ASP A 53 -10.00 9.53 3.36
N VAL A 54 -11.08 9.02 2.73
CA VAL A 54 -12.16 9.83 2.19
C VAL A 54 -13.36 9.88 3.15
N PRO A 55 -13.93 11.06 3.46
CA PRO A 55 -15.05 11.18 4.40
C PRO A 55 -16.27 10.31 4.05
N ALA A 56 -16.51 10.09 2.76
CA ALA A 56 -17.64 9.30 2.27
C ALA A 56 -17.48 7.79 2.48
N GLY A 57 -16.29 7.29 2.84
CA GLY A 57 -16.05 5.85 2.99
C GLY A 57 -16.15 5.06 1.68
N ARG A 58 -16.09 5.74 0.54
CA ARG A 58 -16.29 5.12 -0.78
C ARG A 58 -15.47 5.79 -1.86
N LEU A 59 -15.00 4.99 -2.80
CA LEU A 59 -14.29 5.42 -4.00
C LEU A 59 -14.86 4.71 -5.23
N ARG A 60 -14.81 5.37 -6.39
CA ARG A 60 -15.05 4.66 -7.66
C ARG A 60 -13.97 3.61 -7.83
N PHE A 61 -14.30 2.49 -8.47
CA PHE A 61 -13.36 1.39 -8.64
C PHE A 61 -12.04 1.81 -9.31
N GLN A 62 -12.10 2.69 -10.32
CA GLN A 62 -10.91 3.21 -11.00
C GLN A 62 -10.07 4.13 -10.09
N ASP A 63 -10.73 4.99 -9.32
CA ASP A 63 -10.04 5.91 -8.41
C ASP A 63 -9.41 5.15 -7.24
N LEU A 64 -10.06 4.09 -6.76
CA LEU A 64 -9.46 3.18 -5.79
C LEU A 64 -8.21 2.50 -6.36
N GLY A 65 -8.25 2.03 -7.61
CA GLY A 65 -7.09 1.44 -8.28
C GLY A 65 -5.90 2.40 -8.38
N ARG A 66 -6.15 3.68 -8.70
CA ARG A 66 -5.12 4.72 -8.69
C ARG A 66 -4.60 5.00 -7.28
N ALA A 67 -5.49 5.06 -6.28
CA ALA A 67 -5.11 5.37 -4.91
C ALA A 67 -4.20 4.32 -4.27
N VAL A 68 -4.31 3.05 -4.68
CA VAL A 68 -3.45 1.97 -4.20
C VAL A 68 -2.37 1.56 -5.22
N ASP A 69 -2.29 2.24 -6.37
CA ASP A 69 -1.38 1.91 -7.49
C ASP A 69 -1.49 0.44 -7.96
N TRP A 70 -2.72 -0.04 -8.17
CA TRP A 70 -2.97 -1.41 -8.61
C TRP A 70 -3.70 -1.49 -9.94
N GLU A 71 -3.25 -2.45 -10.74
CA GLU A 71 -3.96 -2.92 -11.92
C GLU A 71 -5.42 -3.36 -11.63
N GLN A 72 -6.32 -3.06 -12.55
CA GLN A 72 -7.77 -3.31 -12.39
C GLN A 72 -8.10 -4.78 -12.14
N SER A 73 -7.36 -5.70 -12.76
CA SER A 73 -7.52 -7.15 -12.57
C SER A 73 -7.17 -7.55 -11.13
N ARG A 74 -6.01 -7.11 -10.63
CA ARG A 74 -5.57 -7.35 -9.24
C ARG A 74 -6.58 -6.80 -8.25
N LEU A 75 -7.02 -5.55 -8.44
CA LEU A 75 -8.00 -4.92 -7.58
C LEU A 75 -9.33 -5.69 -7.59
N SER A 76 -9.80 -6.15 -8.76
CA SER A 76 -11.07 -6.87 -8.88
C SER A 76 -11.07 -8.16 -8.06
N HIS A 77 -9.98 -8.93 -8.14
CA HIS A 77 -9.82 -10.14 -7.35
C HIS A 77 -9.76 -9.85 -5.85
N GLN A 78 -9.06 -8.79 -5.42
CA GLN A 78 -9.00 -8.42 -4.02
C GLN A 78 -10.36 -7.98 -3.47
N ILE A 79 -11.07 -7.11 -4.20
CA ILE A 79 -12.40 -6.64 -3.80
C ILE A 79 -13.39 -7.79 -3.69
N ALA A 80 -13.39 -8.73 -4.64
CA ALA A 80 -14.24 -9.92 -4.55
C ALA A 80 -13.99 -10.74 -3.27
N ARG A 81 -12.72 -10.86 -2.82
CA ARG A 81 -12.39 -11.53 -1.54
C ARG A 81 -12.86 -10.72 -0.34
N MET A 82 -12.68 -9.40 -0.35
CA MET A 82 -13.11 -8.53 0.75
C MET A 82 -14.63 -8.48 0.89
N ILE A 83 -15.38 -8.54 -0.21
CA ILE A 83 -16.85 -8.66 -0.21
C ILE A 83 -17.28 -9.95 0.46
N LYS A 84 -16.67 -11.09 0.10
CA LYS A 84 -16.96 -12.39 0.75
C LYS A 84 -16.72 -12.37 2.26
N ARG A 85 -15.81 -11.52 2.73
CA ARG A 85 -15.50 -11.32 4.15
C ARG A 85 -16.34 -10.21 4.80
N GLY A 86 -17.20 -9.55 4.05
CA GLY A 86 -18.05 -8.47 4.53
C GLY A 86 -17.32 -7.17 4.88
N LEU A 87 -16.09 -6.96 4.42
CA LEU A 87 -15.29 -5.76 4.72
C LEU A 87 -15.67 -4.56 3.83
N VAL A 88 -16.06 -4.84 2.60
CA VAL A 88 -16.50 -3.85 1.61
C VAL A 88 -17.71 -4.37 0.86
N VAL A 89 -18.43 -3.48 0.20
CA VAL A 89 -19.50 -3.81 -0.76
C VAL A 89 -19.26 -3.05 -2.07
N ARG A 90 -19.86 -3.57 -3.15
CA ARG A 90 -19.96 -2.84 -4.42
C ARG A 90 -21.35 -2.20 -4.50
N GLU A 91 -21.38 -0.89 -4.73
CA GLU A 91 -22.59 -0.16 -5.09
C GLU A 91 -22.59 0.03 -6.61
N GLU A 92 -23.55 -0.60 -7.28
CA GLU A 92 -23.73 -0.41 -8.73
C GLU A 92 -24.39 0.94 -8.99
N CYS A 93 -23.89 1.63 -10.03
CA CYS A 93 -24.58 2.77 -10.59
C CYS A 93 -25.51 2.24 -11.69
N ALA A 94 -26.82 2.46 -11.57
CA ALA A 94 -27.84 1.93 -12.48
C ALA A 94 -27.62 2.29 -13.97
N GLU A 95 -26.77 3.28 -14.24
CA GLU A 95 -26.50 3.82 -15.58
C GLU A 95 -25.16 3.33 -16.18
N ASP A 96 -24.22 2.82 -15.37
CA ASP A 96 -22.90 2.39 -15.87
C ASP A 96 -22.16 1.49 -14.84
N ALA A 97 -21.95 0.21 -15.19
CA ALA A 97 -21.16 -0.73 -14.39
C ALA A 97 -19.69 -0.28 -14.21
N ARG A 98 -19.17 0.61 -15.07
CA ARG A 98 -17.84 1.22 -14.92
C ARG A 98 -17.78 2.32 -13.86
N ARG A 99 -18.93 2.78 -13.36
CA ARG A 99 -19.06 3.73 -12.24
C ARG A 99 -19.32 3.04 -10.89
N ALA A 100 -19.07 1.73 -10.81
CA ALA A 100 -19.22 1.00 -9.56
C ALA A 100 -18.36 1.62 -8.44
N PHE A 101 -18.99 1.88 -7.30
CA PHE A 101 -18.30 2.31 -6.09
C PHE A 101 -17.92 1.09 -5.26
N VAL A 102 -16.75 1.17 -4.63
CA VAL A 102 -16.38 0.30 -3.51
C VAL A 102 -16.63 1.09 -2.24
N VAL A 103 -17.40 0.52 -1.32
CA VAL A 103 -17.80 1.17 -0.08
C VAL A 103 -17.34 0.32 1.10
N ILE A 104 -16.72 0.96 2.09
CA ILE A 104 -16.35 0.29 3.34
C ILE A 104 -17.61 -0.02 4.15
N THR A 105 -17.73 -1.24 4.66
CA THR A 105 -18.85 -1.61 5.55
C THR A 105 -18.57 -1.18 6.99
N PRO A 106 -19.58 -1.18 7.88
CA PRO A 106 -19.34 -1.02 9.31
C PRO A 106 -18.36 -2.06 9.88
N ALA A 107 -18.41 -3.30 9.37
CA ALA A 107 -17.47 -4.35 9.76
C ALA A 107 -16.04 -4.02 9.30
N GLY A 108 -15.85 -3.59 8.05
CA GLY A 108 -14.57 -3.16 7.52
C GLY A 108 -13.98 -1.98 8.30
N ARG A 109 -14.82 -1.00 8.64
CA ARG A 109 -14.45 0.15 9.47
C ARG A 109 -13.97 -0.27 10.86
N LYS A 110 -14.73 -1.12 11.54
CA LYS A 110 -14.33 -1.67 12.85
C LYS A 110 -13.01 -2.45 12.75
N THR A 111 -12.80 -3.20 11.67
CA THR A 111 -11.56 -3.96 11.48
C THR A 111 -10.35 -3.04 11.29
N ILE A 112 -10.45 -1.99 10.48
CA ILE A 112 -9.33 -1.06 10.28
C ILE A 112 -9.06 -0.20 11.51
N GLU A 113 -10.10 0.24 12.24
CA GLU A 113 -9.96 0.98 13.50
C GLU A 113 -9.23 0.16 14.58
N ALA A 114 -9.46 -1.15 14.61
CA ALA A 114 -8.72 -2.06 15.49
C ALA A 114 -7.27 -2.30 15.01
N ALA A 115 -7.03 -2.32 13.69
CA ALA A 115 -5.73 -2.63 13.11
C ALA A 115 -4.77 -1.44 13.10
N ALA A 116 -5.27 -0.24 12.82
CA ALA A 116 -4.46 0.95 12.54
C ALA A 116 -3.54 1.35 13.71
N PRO A 117 -3.97 1.35 14.99
CA PRO A 117 -3.08 1.68 16.10
C PRO A 117 -1.88 0.73 16.21
N HIS A 118 -2.10 -0.56 15.99
CA HIS A 118 -1.02 -1.56 16.00
C HIS A 118 -0.08 -1.39 14.80
N HIS A 119 -0.62 -1.14 13.62
CA HIS A 119 0.18 -0.87 12.43
C HIS A 119 1.07 0.37 12.63
N VAL A 120 0.51 1.48 13.12
CA VAL A 120 1.24 2.71 13.42
C VAL A 120 2.32 2.47 14.47
N ALA A 121 2.01 1.74 15.55
CA ALA A 121 2.99 1.41 16.58
C ALA A 121 4.17 0.61 16.02
N THR A 122 3.92 -0.34 15.11
CA THR A 122 4.98 -1.10 14.42
C THR A 122 5.81 -0.20 13.51
N VAL A 123 5.19 0.66 12.70
CA VAL A 123 5.90 1.61 11.82
C VAL A 123 6.77 2.57 12.64
N ARG A 124 6.22 3.10 13.73
CA ARG A 124 6.96 3.96 14.66
C ARG A 124 8.18 3.26 15.22
N ARG A 125 7.99 2.11 15.88
CA ARG A 125 9.06 1.37 16.55
C ARG A 125 10.17 0.90 15.62
N LEU A 126 9.84 0.54 14.36
CA LEU A 126 10.81 -0.04 13.44
C LEU A 126 11.49 0.96 12.51
N VAL A 127 10.87 2.12 12.29
CA VAL A 127 11.34 3.11 11.31
C VAL A 127 11.41 4.49 11.95
N ILE A 128 10.28 5.06 12.36
CA ILE A 128 10.21 6.49 12.72
C ILE A 128 11.04 6.79 13.96
N ASP A 129 10.92 5.99 15.02
CA ASP A 129 11.61 6.21 16.29
C ASP A 129 13.09 5.77 16.24
N ALA A 130 13.51 5.10 15.14
CA ALA A 130 14.89 4.65 14.93
C ALA A 130 15.73 5.67 14.15
N LEU A 131 15.12 6.72 13.61
CA LEU A 131 15.75 7.75 12.79
C LEU A 131 15.72 9.09 13.51
N SER A 132 16.80 9.85 13.38
CA SER A 132 16.81 11.27 13.70
C SER A 132 15.87 12.06 12.77
N PRO A 133 15.46 13.28 13.14
CA PRO A 133 14.65 14.13 12.26
C PRO A 133 15.28 14.37 10.87
N ASP A 134 16.60 14.55 10.80
CA ASP A 134 17.33 14.80 9.55
C ASP A 134 17.39 13.55 8.66
N GLU A 135 17.56 12.37 9.26
CA GLU A 135 17.51 11.09 8.55
C GLU A 135 16.11 10.81 8.01
N LEU A 136 15.06 11.11 8.79
CA LEU A 136 13.68 10.96 8.35
C LEU A 136 13.35 11.91 7.19
N ALA A 137 13.79 13.16 7.25
CA ALA A 137 13.66 14.12 6.15
C ALA A 137 14.43 13.65 4.90
N THR A 138 15.61 13.05 5.08
CA THR A 138 16.41 12.48 4.00
C THR A 138 15.71 11.28 3.36
N LEU A 139 15.13 10.38 4.17
CA LEU A 139 14.35 9.25 3.68
C LEU A 139 13.18 9.73 2.82
N ALA A 140 12.39 10.68 3.32
CA ALA A 140 11.26 11.24 2.57
C ALA A 140 11.69 11.84 1.22
N ARG A 141 12.77 12.64 1.21
CA ARG A 141 13.30 13.24 -0.02
C ARG A 141 13.78 12.21 -1.04
N ILE A 142 14.51 11.18 -0.61
CA ILE A 142 15.03 10.13 -1.50
C ILE A 142 13.87 9.30 -2.05
N SER A 143 12.92 8.91 -1.20
CA SER A 143 11.75 8.14 -1.61
C SER A 143 10.90 8.89 -2.63
N ASN A 144 10.61 10.17 -2.41
CA ASN A 144 9.84 11.00 -3.34
C ASN A 144 10.51 11.08 -4.72
N ARG A 145 11.83 11.32 -4.76
CA ARG A 145 12.57 11.38 -6.03
C ARG A 145 12.50 10.06 -6.81
N ILE A 146 12.52 8.91 -6.12
CA ILE A 146 12.42 7.60 -6.77
C ILE A 146 10.99 7.36 -7.27
N LEU A 147 9.97 7.74 -6.49
CA LEU A 147 8.57 7.62 -6.87
C LEU A 147 8.25 8.46 -8.13
N GLU A 148 8.72 9.72 -8.18
CA GLU A 148 8.57 10.58 -9.36
C GLU A 148 9.15 9.93 -10.63
N GLN A 149 10.30 9.24 -10.52
CA GLN A 149 10.90 8.54 -11.65
C GLN A 149 10.12 7.28 -12.06
N LEU A 150 9.43 6.62 -11.12
CA LEU A 150 8.58 5.47 -11.43
C LEU A 150 7.28 5.92 -12.11
N ASP A 151 6.70 7.04 -11.67
CA ASP A 151 5.48 7.61 -12.26
C ASP A 151 5.72 8.12 -13.69
N GLU A 152 6.93 8.60 -13.99
CA GLU A 152 7.35 9.03 -15.33
C GLU A 152 7.75 7.88 -16.26
N ALA A 153 8.10 6.71 -15.72
CA ALA A 153 8.57 5.58 -16.51
C ALA A 153 7.39 4.90 -17.24
N PRO A 154 7.53 4.58 -18.54
CA PRO A 154 6.51 3.80 -19.23
C PRO A 154 6.39 2.39 -18.60
N PRO A 155 5.17 1.82 -18.56
CA PRO A 155 4.89 0.53 -17.94
C PRO A 155 5.59 -0.65 -18.65
#